data_AF-A0AA96F909-F1
#
_entry.id   AF-A0AA96F909-F1
#
_cell.length_a   1.000
_cell.length_b   1.000
_cell.length_c   1.000
_cell.angle_alpha   90.00
_cell.angle_beta   90.00
_cell.angle_gamma   90.00
#
_symmetry.space_group_name_H-M   'P 1'
#
loop_
_entity.id
_entity.type
_entity.pdbx_description
1 polymer ?
#
loop_
_entity_poly.entity_id
_entity_poly.type
_entity_poly.pdbx_seq_one_letter_code
_entity_poly.pdbx_strand_id
1 'polypeptide(L)'
;MADRKDARATRRGAKPAPQNVVQATGQLRHYSGKRPHPWRWVALIGFVMVVAIAVPGYLFAKDALAAKDATDRLKAQIEPAKAAAKNRDSAAIQTVLANVSADAVDYADHTQGPLWDLAAKVPWVKDQVIPLMALGDTLTALNDSVLVPLEQQDLSIIESPPIDNGRIDPYIAEPFVPILAEAQTVIEDQNAKLAQVDTSNSIAQIADGVATVRDALAGVPATLQTVNEILPMVPQLLGAGTTRTYEVIIQNNSEPRATGGIPGSVIDVTVADGQITIGDFYSAADFGIPFHNVPLGQPTDEELALFGSTFTSVPQDSTYTPEFPRSAALMADYWERLVGAQPSAVISLDPVALQYILKDAQPVTVGDLTVDGTNLASALLGDFYLKFPDPDVQDQVFAQFAKGLISQAMQGNIAFDGAAHAIAEGRIFAWSPDSAEEAAFTTLGIDGAFLENSDAIGIFQNDTAGSKIGYYVNTTTTVAATQCAAGRPQQYDVTYSVSLDFDGDMSALPTYVSGGYYDTPLGRFSSFILLIPPSGGTISSVDIDGTPVDFTAQPYEGRQVVKVRVEIGQHETASVHFVIDGDFDPATSVVVSPTARTNFLSDWVSTTAMNCAA
;
A
#
# COMPACT_ATOMS: atom_id res chain seq x y z
N MET A 1 -85.51 -8.21 -40.09
CA MET A 1 -84.68 -7.36 -40.97
C MET A 1 -83.64 -8.28 -41.60
N ALA A 2 -84.02 -8.93 -42.70
CA ALA A 2 -83.70 -8.56 -44.11
C ALA A 2 -82.27 -9.04 -44.47
N ASP A 3 -82.00 -9.83 -45.50
CA ASP A 3 -82.76 -10.18 -46.70
C ASP A 3 -82.09 -11.39 -47.41
N ARG A 4 -82.88 -12.25 -48.09
CA ARG A 4 -82.66 -12.98 -49.38
C ARG A 4 -81.34 -13.78 -49.62
N LYS A 5 -81.28 -14.91 -50.35
CA LYS A 5 -82.23 -15.75 -51.13
C LYS A 5 -81.45 -17.00 -51.64
N ASP A 6 -82.15 -18.12 -51.83
CA ASP A 6 -82.11 -19.08 -52.96
C ASP A 6 -80.74 -19.57 -53.51
N ALA A 7 -80.48 -20.85 -53.84
CA ALA A 7 -81.31 -22.05 -53.97
C ALA A 7 -80.44 -23.30 -54.29
N ARG A 8 -81.11 -24.46 -54.21
CA ARG A 8 -80.97 -25.70 -55.01
C ARG A 8 -80.01 -26.82 -54.56
N ALA A 9 -80.68 -27.94 -54.22
CA ALA A 9 -80.53 -29.31 -54.78
C ALA A 9 -79.22 -30.07 -54.47
N THR A 10 -79.16 -31.35 -54.07
CA THR A 10 -80.09 -32.50 -54.20
C THR A 10 -79.53 -33.70 -53.41
N ARG A 11 -80.42 -34.51 -52.80
CA ARG A 11 -80.45 -36.00 -52.62
C ARG A 11 -79.24 -36.72 -52.00
N ARG A 12 -79.41 -37.41 -50.84
CA ARG A 12 -79.90 -38.83 -50.66
C ARG A 12 -79.03 -39.85 -51.43
N GLY A 13 -78.53 -40.95 -50.88
CA GLY A 13 -78.78 -41.64 -49.62
C GLY A 13 -77.98 -42.96 -49.55
N ALA A 14 -78.23 -43.71 -48.49
CA ALA A 14 -77.44 -44.78 -47.87
C ALA A 14 -77.23 -46.13 -48.60
N LYS A 15 -76.10 -46.79 -48.21
CA LYS A 15 -75.84 -48.24 -47.94
C LYS A 15 -76.00 -49.27 -49.10
N PRO A 16 -75.53 -50.55 -49.00
CA PRO A 16 -74.85 -51.28 -47.90
C PRO A 16 -73.60 -52.12 -48.33
N ALA A 17 -73.03 -52.87 -47.37
CA ALA A 17 -72.00 -53.90 -47.53
C ALA A 17 -72.42 -55.12 -48.38
N PRO A 18 -71.45 -55.96 -48.79
CA PRO A 18 -71.62 -57.41 -48.60
C PRO A 18 -70.36 -58.17 -48.18
N GLN A 19 -70.59 -59.28 -47.47
CA GLN A 19 -69.68 -60.41 -47.29
C GLN A 19 -69.66 -61.27 -48.56
N ASN A 20 -68.52 -61.90 -48.89
CA ASN A 20 -68.50 -63.27 -49.40
C ASN A 20 -67.11 -63.92 -49.35
N VAL A 21 -67.16 -65.21 -49.02
CA VAL A 21 -66.10 -66.17 -48.74
C VAL A 21 -65.66 -66.86 -50.04
N VAL A 22 -64.35 -67.08 -50.23
CA VAL A 22 -63.81 -68.15 -51.10
C VAL A 22 -62.55 -68.77 -50.44
N GLN A 23 -62.66 -70.05 -50.08
CA GLN A 23 -61.59 -71.04 -49.84
C GLN A 23 -61.13 -71.61 -51.20
N ALA A 24 -59.98 -72.22 -51.50
CA ALA A 24 -58.74 -72.64 -50.82
C ALA A 24 -57.70 -72.93 -51.95
N THR A 25 -56.40 -72.83 -51.70
CA THR A 25 -55.31 -73.87 -51.81
C THR A 25 -54.01 -73.06 -51.95
N GLY A 26 -52.83 -73.33 -51.38
CA GLY A 26 -52.23 -74.50 -50.78
C GLY A 26 -50.72 -74.41 -51.04
N GLN A 27 -49.95 -73.70 -50.21
CA GLN A 27 -48.49 -73.88 -50.08
C GLN A 27 -48.05 -73.59 -48.64
N LEU A 28 -47.79 -74.66 -47.88
CA LEU A 28 -47.22 -74.61 -46.54
C LEU A 28 -45.72 -74.26 -46.64
N ARG A 29 -45.38 -72.97 -46.48
CA ARG A 29 -44.02 -72.56 -46.08
C ARG A 29 -43.98 -72.49 -44.55
N HIS A 30 -43.24 -73.39 -43.94
CA HIS A 30 -42.87 -73.30 -42.53
C HIS A 30 -42.09 -72.00 -42.29
N TYR A 31 -42.75 -70.96 -41.79
CA TYR A 31 -42.06 -69.87 -41.11
C TYR A 31 -41.68 -70.38 -39.72
N SER A 32 -40.41 -70.77 -39.56
CA SER A 32 -39.82 -70.88 -38.23
C SER A 32 -39.85 -69.47 -37.62
N GLY A 33 -40.80 -69.21 -36.73
CA GLY A 33 -40.79 -68.01 -35.89
C GLY A 33 -39.53 -68.04 -35.03
N LYS A 34 -38.46 -67.39 -35.48
CA LYS A 34 -37.32 -67.09 -34.62
C LYS A 34 -37.84 -66.13 -33.55
N ARG A 35 -38.09 -66.66 -32.35
CA ARG A 35 -38.34 -65.84 -31.16
C ARG A 35 -37.25 -64.77 -31.09
N PRO A 36 -37.55 -63.47 -30.94
CA PRO A 36 -36.52 -62.47 -30.76
C PRO A 36 -35.72 -62.86 -29.52
N HIS A 37 -34.43 -63.14 -29.70
CA HIS A 37 -33.56 -63.61 -28.64
C HIS A 37 -33.43 -62.48 -27.60
N PRO A 38 -33.93 -62.64 -26.36
CA PRO A 38 -34.01 -61.54 -25.37
C PRO A 38 -32.63 -60.94 -25.05
N TRP A 39 -31.57 -61.72 -25.26
CA TRP A 39 -30.18 -61.30 -25.15
C TRP A 39 -29.80 -60.11 -26.07
N ARG A 40 -30.44 -59.95 -27.25
CA ARG A 40 -30.15 -58.82 -28.15
C ARG A 40 -30.69 -57.49 -27.62
N TRP A 41 -31.84 -57.52 -26.95
CA TRP A 41 -32.40 -56.34 -26.29
C TRP A 41 -31.67 -56.03 -24.98
N VAL A 42 -31.26 -57.05 -24.23
CA VAL A 42 -30.40 -56.87 -23.04
C VAL A 42 -29.03 -56.32 -23.41
N ALA A 43 -28.42 -56.79 -24.50
CA ALA A 43 -27.14 -56.26 -25.01
C ALA A 43 -27.27 -54.84 -25.56
N LEU A 44 -28.38 -54.50 -26.23
CA LEU A 44 -28.66 -53.15 -26.72
C LEU A 44 -28.91 -52.17 -25.57
N ILE A 45 -29.72 -52.55 -24.57
CA ILE A 45 -29.99 -51.76 -23.37
C ILE A 45 -28.71 -51.59 -22.54
N GLY A 46 -27.91 -52.65 -22.40
CA GLY A 46 -26.59 -52.58 -21.76
C GLY A 46 -25.63 -51.67 -22.50
N PHE A 47 -25.56 -51.73 -23.83
CA PHE A 47 -24.74 -50.84 -24.65
C PHE A 47 -25.19 -49.38 -24.56
N VAL A 48 -26.50 -49.12 -24.60
CA VAL A 48 -27.08 -47.77 -24.44
C VAL A 48 -26.81 -47.23 -23.04
N MET A 49 -26.91 -48.04 -21.98
CA MET A 49 -26.55 -47.61 -20.61
C MET A 49 -25.05 -47.35 -20.46
N VAL A 50 -24.19 -48.17 -21.06
CA VAL A 50 -22.73 -47.95 -21.04
C VAL A 50 -22.37 -46.67 -21.80
N VAL A 51 -22.96 -46.41 -22.96
CA VAL A 51 -22.76 -45.15 -23.70
C VAL A 51 -23.36 -43.95 -22.95
N ALA A 52 -24.51 -44.12 -22.30
CA ALA A 52 -25.15 -43.07 -21.47
C ALA A 52 -24.39 -42.75 -20.18
N ILE A 53 -23.44 -43.59 -19.76
CA ILE A 53 -22.54 -43.33 -18.62
C ILE A 53 -21.15 -42.90 -19.12
N ALA A 54 -20.64 -43.53 -20.18
CA ALA A 54 -19.29 -43.28 -20.70
C ALA A 54 -19.17 -41.97 -21.47
N VAL A 55 -20.21 -41.54 -22.20
CA VAL A 55 -20.18 -40.24 -22.91
C VAL A 55 -20.25 -39.08 -21.91
N PRO A 56 -21.20 -39.04 -20.96
CA PRO A 56 -21.16 -38.05 -19.89
C PRO A 56 -19.90 -38.13 -19.05
N GLY A 57 -19.40 -39.33 -18.72
CA GLY A 57 -18.15 -39.49 -17.97
C GLY A 57 -16.90 -39.02 -18.72
N TYR A 58 -16.84 -39.20 -20.05
CA TYR A 58 -15.75 -38.68 -20.89
C TYR A 58 -15.83 -37.16 -21.05
N LEU A 59 -17.02 -36.60 -21.28
CA LEU A 59 -17.23 -35.16 -21.34
C LEU A 59 -16.86 -34.52 -20.01
N PHE A 60 -17.30 -35.09 -18.90
CA PHE A 60 -16.96 -34.66 -17.55
C PHE A 60 -15.45 -34.76 -17.24
N ALA A 61 -14.77 -35.83 -17.68
CA ALA A 61 -13.33 -35.96 -17.52
C ALA A 61 -12.55 -34.93 -18.37
N LYS A 62 -13.04 -34.62 -19.57
CA LYS A 62 -12.48 -33.58 -20.43
C LYS A 62 -12.65 -32.20 -19.79
N ASP A 63 -13.84 -31.92 -19.27
CA ASP A 63 -14.17 -30.67 -18.57
C ASP A 63 -13.30 -30.52 -17.31
N ALA A 64 -13.15 -31.58 -16.51
CA ALA A 64 -12.29 -31.56 -15.32
C ALA A 64 -10.80 -31.33 -15.65
N LEU A 65 -10.30 -31.84 -16.78
CA LEU A 65 -8.94 -31.58 -17.25
C LEU A 65 -8.78 -30.14 -17.75
N ALA A 66 -9.76 -29.63 -18.49
CA ALA A 66 -9.75 -28.24 -18.97
C ALA A 66 -9.82 -27.24 -17.80
N ALA A 67 -10.69 -27.47 -16.82
CA ALA A 67 -10.77 -26.68 -15.59
C ALA A 67 -9.45 -26.71 -14.80
N LYS A 68 -8.77 -27.87 -14.75
CA LYS A 68 -7.44 -27.97 -14.18
C LYS A 68 -6.42 -27.12 -14.94
N ASP A 69 -6.39 -27.22 -16.27
CA ASP A 69 -5.45 -26.47 -17.09
C ASP A 69 -5.68 -24.95 -16.94
N ALA A 70 -6.94 -24.51 -16.90
CA ALA A 70 -7.30 -23.12 -16.60
C ALA A 70 -6.83 -22.68 -15.20
N THR A 71 -6.97 -23.54 -14.19
CA THR A 71 -6.46 -23.27 -12.83
C THR A 71 -4.94 -23.11 -12.82
N ASP A 72 -4.20 -23.96 -13.53
CA ASP A 72 -2.73 -23.87 -13.60
C ASP A 72 -2.30 -22.56 -14.30
N ARG A 73 -3.03 -22.11 -15.32
CA ARG A 73 -2.79 -20.82 -15.98
C ARG A 73 -3.14 -19.63 -15.09
N LEU A 74 -4.26 -19.66 -14.37
CA LEU A 74 -4.61 -18.66 -13.35
C LEU A 74 -3.53 -18.55 -12.27
N LYS A 75 -3.03 -19.67 -11.76
CA LYS A 75 -1.92 -19.70 -10.80
C LYS A 75 -0.65 -19.07 -11.36
N ALA A 76 -0.37 -19.29 -12.65
CA ALA A 76 0.77 -18.68 -13.32
C ALA A 76 0.66 -17.15 -13.45
N GLN A 77 -0.53 -16.56 -13.33
CA GLN A 77 -0.73 -15.11 -13.34
C GLN A 77 -0.51 -14.44 -11.97
N ILE A 78 -0.42 -15.18 -10.86
CA ILE A 78 -0.30 -14.59 -9.51
C ILE A 78 0.96 -13.72 -9.36
N GLU A 79 2.13 -14.27 -9.69
CA GLU A 79 3.39 -13.53 -9.56
C GLU A 79 3.51 -12.38 -10.58
N PRO A 80 3.13 -12.55 -11.87
CA PRO A 80 2.97 -11.44 -12.79
C PRO A 80 2.01 -10.35 -12.30
N ALA A 81 0.86 -10.71 -11.72
CA ALA A 81 -0.10 -9.76 -11.17
C ALA A 81 0.50 -8.93 -10.03
N LYS A 82 1.17 -9.60 -9.08
CA LYS A 82 1.87 -8.94 -7.97
C LYS A 82 2.98 -8.02 -8.48
N ALA A 83 3.78 -8.48 -9.44
CA ALA A 83 4.85 -7.68 -10.01
C ALA A 83 4.33 -6.46 -10.78
N ALA A 84 3.28 -6.65 -11.59
CA ALA A 84 2.64 -5.58 -12.35
C ALA A 84 2.01 -4.53 -11.43
N ALA A 85 1.27 -4.95 -10.40
CA ALA A 85 0.72 -4.05 -9.38
C ALA A 85 1.82 -3.31 -8.60
N LYS A 86 2.86 -4.03 -8.15
CA LYS A 86 4.00 -3.44 -7.42
C LYS A 86 4.74 -2.39 -8.25
N ASN A 87 4.95 -2.68 -9.54
CA ASN A 87 5.65 -1.79 -10.45
C ASN A 87 4.72 -0.75 -11.10
N ARG A 88 3.41 -0.82 -10.83
CA ARG A 88 2.35 -0.05 -11.49
C ARG A 88 2.35 -0.14 -13.02
N ASP A 89 2.89 -1.21 -13.60
CA ASP A 89 3.00 -1.37 -15.05
C ASP A 89 1.60 -1.61 -15.65
N SER A 90 1.00 -0.57 -16.23
CA SER A 90 -0.37 -0.59 -16.73
C SER A 90 -0.53 -1.58 -17.89
N ALA A 91 0.49 -1.72 -18.74
CA ALA A 91 0.47 -2.67 -19.86
C ALA A 91 0.54 -4.12 -19.36
N ALA A 92 1.35 -4.39 -18.34
CA ALA A 92 1.41 -5.69 -17.69
C ALA A 92 0.12 -5.99 -16.91
N ILE A 93 -0.46 -5.00 -16.20
CA ILE A 93 -1.76 -5.14 -15.52
C ILE A 93 -2.84 -5.50 -16.55
N GLN A 94 -2.92 -4.76 -17.67
CA GLN A 94 -3.89 -5.04 -18.73
C GLN A 94 -3.74 -6.45 -19.30
N THR A 95 -2.50 -6.91 -19.48
CA THR A 95 -2.19 -8.26 -19.96
C THR A 95 -2.63 -9.32 -18.95
N VAL A 96 -2.35 -9.10 -17.67
CA VAL A 96 -2.77 -9.99 -16.58
C VAL A 96 -4.29 -10.06 -16.49
N LEU A 97 -4.98 -8.91 -16.52
CA LEU A 97 -6.44 -8.84 -16.49
C LEU A 97 -7.05 -9.65 -17.64
N ALA A 98 -6.60 -9.42 -18.87
CA ALA A 98 -7.10 -10.14 -20.05
C ALA A 98 -6.87 -11.66 -19.97
N ASN A 99 -5.71 -12.10 -19.46
CA ASN A 99 -5.42 -13.52 -19.28
C ASN A 99 -6.29 -14.15 -18.18
N VAL A 100 -6.44 -13.46 -17.04
CA VAL A 100 -7.25 -13.93 -15.91
C VAL A 100 -8.73 -13.98 -16.31
N SER A 101 -9.22 -12.98 -17.04
CA SER A 101 -10.57 -12.92 -17.62
C SER A 101 -10.82 -14.10 -18.56
N ALA A 102 -9.93 -14.34 -19.53
CA ALA A 102 -10.06 -15.46 -20.45
C ALA A 102 -10.03 -16.83 -19.74
N ASP A 103 -9.13 -17.02 -18.77
CA ASP A 103 -9.03 -18.26 -18.02
C ASP A 103 -10.18 -18.46 -17.02
N ALA A 104 -10.75 -17.37 -16.48
CA ALA A 104 -11.95 -17.40 -15.65
C ALA A 104 -13.17 -17.90 -16.44
N VAL A 105 -13.35 -17.39 -17.67
CA VAL A 105 -14.41 -17.85 -18.59
C VAL A 105 -14.19 -19.31 -18.99
N ASP A 106 -12.97 -19.70 -19.37
CA ASP A 106 -12.63 -21.09 -19.73
C ASP A 106 -12.89 -22.05 -18.56
N TYR A 107 -12.53 -21.65 -17.34
CA TYR A 107 -12.81 -22.45 -16.13
C TYR A 107 -14.31 -22.59 -15.88
N ALA A 108 -15.08 -21.50 -15.96
CA ALA A 108 -16.52 -21.52 -15.72
C ALA A 108 -17.28 -22.38 -16.76
N ASP A 109 -16.92 -22.26 -18.04
CA ASP A 109 -17.50 -23.06 -19.14
C ASP A 109 -17.28 -24.57 -18.93
N HIS A 110 -16.19 -24.95 -18.25
CA HIS A 110 -15.84 -26.33 -17.95
C HIS A 110 -16.21 -26.79 -16.55
N THR A 111 -16.89 -25.97 -15.73
CA THR A 111 -17.35 -26.36 -14.39
C THR A 111 -18.84 -26.15 -14.16
N GLN A 112 -19.57 -25.70 -15.18
CA GLN A 112 -21.01 -25.44 -15.11
C GLN A 112 -21.81 -26.29 -16.12
N GLY A 113 -23.13 -26.30 -15.96
CA GLY A 113 -24.09 -26.87 -16.91
C GLY A 113 -24.72 -28.20 -16.50
N PRO A 114 -25.58 -28.78 -17.36
CA PRO A 114 -26.49 -29.87 -16.95
C PRO A 114 -25.80 -31.14 -16.47
N LEU A 115 -24.58 -31.42 -16.96
CA LEU A 115 -23.79 -32.57 -16.53
C LEU A 115 -23.23 -32.37 -15.12
N TRP A 116 -22.75 -31.16 -14.82
CA TRP A 116 -22.25 -30.76 -13.50
C TRP A 116 -23.39 -30.72 -12.47
N ASP A 117 -24.56 -30.18 -12.83
CA ASP A 117 -25.78 -30.21 -12.00
C ASP A 117 -26.23 -31.62 -11.62
N LEU A 118 -26.06 -32.58 -12.54
CA LEU A 118 -26.38 -33.97 -12.29
C LEU A 118 -25.33 -34.61 -11.38
N ALA A 119 -24.04 -34.34 -11.63
CA ALA A 119 -22.94 -34.83 -10.81
C ALA A 119 -23.02 -34.32 -9.35
N ALA A 120 -23.46 -33.08 -9.15
CA ALA A 120 -23.70 -32.50 -7.83
C ALA A 120 -24.80 -33.21 -7.01
N LYS A 121 -25.64 -34.04 -7.64
CA LYS A 121 -26.69 -34.83 -6.96
C LYS A 121 -26.25 -36.25 -6.60
N VAL A 122 -25.10 -36.69 -7.10
CA VAL A 122 -24.59 -38.05 -6.88
C VAL A 122 -23.77 -38.10 -5.58
N PRO A 123 -24.09 -39.01 -4.63
CA PRO A 123 -23.29 -39.18 -3.41
C PRO A 123 -21.81 -39.42 -3.72
N TRP A 124 -20.90 -38.89 -2.89
CA TRP A 124 -19.43 -38.92 -3.05
C TRP A 124 -18.87 -38.08 -4.20
N VAL A 125 -19.56 -37.99 -5.35
CA VAL A 125 -19.17 -37.14 -6.48
C VAL A 125 -19.45 -35.67 -6.19
N LYS A 126 -20.56 -35.37 -5.52
CA LYS A 126 -20.93 -34.01 -5.10
C LYS A 126 -19.83 -33.32 -4.29
N ASP A 127 -19.09 -34.08 -3.48
CA ASP A 127 -18.04 -33.58 -2.58
C ASP A 127 -16.78 -33.15 -3.36
N GLN A 128 -16.69 -33.52 -4.64
CA GLN A 128 -15.64 -33.07 -5.57
C GLN A 128 -16.14 -31.94 -6.48
N VAL A 129 -17.41 -32.02 -6.88
CA VAL A 129 -18.00 -31.15 -7.91
C VAL A 129 -18.49 -29.82 -7.38
N ILE A 130 -19.17 -29.81 -6.23
CA ILE A 130 -19.70 -28.58 -5.63
C ILE A 130 -18.60 -27.52 -5.40
N PRO A 131 -17.40 -27.88 -4.87
CA PRO A 131 -16.34 -26.90 -4.70
C PRO A 131 -15.84 -26.31 -6.04
N LEU A 132 -15.73 -27.13 -7.09
CA LEU A 132 -15.29 -26.67 -8.41
C LEU A 132 -16.32 -25.75 -9.06
N MET A 133 -17.62 -26.08 -8.95
CA MET A 133 -18.72 -25.23 -9.41
C MET A 133 -18.72 -23.88 -8.69
N ALA A 134 -18.53 -23.88 -7.37
CA ALA A 134 -18.50 -22.65 -6.57
C ALA A 134 -17.34 -21.72 -6.95
N LEU A 135 -16.17 -22.29 -7.30
CA LEU A 135 -15.07 -21.52 -7.88
C LEU A 135 -15.42 -20.94 -9.26
N GLY A 136 -16.14 -21.69 -10.09
CA GLY A 136 -16.61 -21.22 -11.40
C GLY A 136 -17.56 -20.05 -11.26
N ASP A 137 -18.55 -20.16 -10.36
CA ASP A 137 -19.50 -19.09 -10.04
C ASP A 137 -18.79 -17.84 -9.50
N THR A 138 -17.74 -18.03 -8.67
CA THR A 138 -16.91 -16.93 -8.17
C THR A 138 -16.16 -16.24 -9.30
N LEU A 139 -15.49 -17.01 -10.16
CA LEU A 139 -14.72 -16.48 -11.29
C LEU A 139 -15.61 -15.76 -12.30
N THR A 140 -16.81 -16.28 -12.59
CA THR A 140 -17.80 -15.57 -13.42
C THR A 140 -18.21 -14.23 -12.79
N ALA A 141 -18.54 -14.22 -11.50
CA ALA A 141 -18.94 -12.98 -10.82
C ALA A 141 -17.82 -11.93 -10.82
N LEU A 142 -16.58 -12.35 -10.55
CA LEU A 142 -15.41 -11.45 -10.58
C LEU A 142 -15.11 -10.95 -11.99
N ASN A 143 -15.23 -11.83 -13.00
CA ASN A 143 -15.04 -11.48 -14.38
C ASN A 143 -16.02 -10.38 -14.83
N ASP A 144 -17.31 -10.61 -14.58
CA ASP A 144 -18.38 -9.76 -15.10
C ASP A 144 -18.45 -8.40 -14.39
N SER A 145 -18.22 -8.37 -13.07
CA SER A 145 -18.34 -7.15 -12.25
C SER A 145 -17.02 -6.41 -12.02
N VAL A 146 -15.86 -7.05 -12.24
CA VAL A 146 -14.54 -6.44 -11.92
C VAL A 146 -13.60 -6.43 -13.11
N LEU A 147 -13.26 -7.59 -13.67
CA LEU A 147 -12.21 -7.69 -14.70
C LEU A 147 -12.62 -6.99 -15.98
N VAL A 148 -13.81 -7.30 -16.52
CA VAL A 148 -14.29 -6.71 -17.78
C VAL A 148 -14.48 -5.19 -17.68
N PRO A 149 -15.08 -4.63 -16.61
CA PRO A 149 -15.16 -3.17 -16.45
C PRO A 149 -13.79 -2.49 -16.34
N LEU A 150 -12.83 -3.08 -15.62
CA LEU A 150 -11.47 -2.54 -15.48
C LEU A 150 -10.68 -2.58 -16.79
N GLU A 151 -10.82 -3.66 -17.57
CA GLU A 151 -10.17 -3.78 -18.88
C GLU A 151 -10.60 -2.70 -19.88
N GLN A 152 -11.78 -2.10 -19.68
CA GLN A 152 -12.31 -1.03 -20.51
C GLN A 152 -11.85 0.37 -20.09
N GLN A 153 -11.15 0.49 -18.94
CA GLN A 153 -10.63 1.76 -18.46
C GLN A 153 -9.21 2.02 -18.96
N ASP A 154 -8.81 3.29 -18.90
CA ASP A 154 -7.41 3.67 -19.11
C ASP A 154 -6.61 3.48 -17.82
N LEU A 155 -5.87 2.37 -17.74
CA LEU A 155 -5.05 2.03 -16.57
C LEU A 155 -3.73 2.80 -16.50
N SER A 156 -3.41 3.65 -17.49
CA SER A 156 -2.17 4.45 -17.46
C SER A 156 -2.14 5.44 -16.28
N ILE A 157 -3.30 5.81 -15.74
CA ILE A 157 -3.41 6.66 -14.55
C ILE A 157 -2.77 6.03 -13.30
N ILE A 158 -2.61 4.70 -13.29
CA ILE A 158 -1.98 3.95 -12.19
C ILE A 158 -0.46 4.11 -12.26
N GLU A 159 0.11 4.21 -13.47
CA GLU A 159 1.54 4.53 -13.66
C GLU A 159 1.82 5.96 -13.23
N SER A 160 1.07 6.89 -13.81
CA SER A 160 1.24 8.32 -13.60
C SER A 160 -0.01 9.06 -14.06
N PRO A 161 -0.68 9.86 -13.21
CA PRO A 161 -1.69 10.77 -13.68
C PRO A 161 -1.07 11.77 -14.68
N PRO A 162 -1.70 12.00 -15.85
CA PRO A 162 -1.27 13.04 -16.78
C PRO A 162 -1.24 14.40 -16.09
N ILE A 163 -0.08 15.04 -16.16
CA ILE A 163 0.14 16.41 -15.71
C ILE A 163 0.31 17.28 -16.95
N ASP A 164 -0.66 18.14 -17.22
CA ASP A 164 -0.60 19.12 -18.32
C ASP A 164 -0.27 20.50 -17.75
N ASN A 165 1.01 20.88 -17.83
CA ASN A 165 1.51 22.19 -17.38
C ASN A 165 1.06 22.54 -15.95
N GLY A 166 1.24 21.60 -15.03
CA GLY A 166 0.86 21.72 -13.62
C GLY A 166 -0.61 21.45 -13.32
N ARG A 167 -1.43 21.06 -14.30
CA ARG A 167 -2.81 20.62 -14.05
C ARG A 167 -2.92 19.10 -14.02
N ILE A 168 -3.50 18.58 -12.94
CA ILE A 168 -3.99 17.19 -12.83
C ILE A 168 -5.51 17.25 -12.88
N ASP A 169 -6.17 16.41 -13.69
CA ASP A 169 -7.63 16.43 -13.74
C ASP A 169 -8.25 15.91 -12.41
N PRO A 170 -9.01 16.74 -11.65
CA PRO A 170 -9.54 16.34 -10.35
C PRO A 170 -10.43 15.10 -10.38
N TYR A 171 -11.06 14.84 -11.52
CA TYR A 171 -12.03 13.76 -11.73
C TYR A 171 -11.44 12.54 -12.43
N ILE A 172 -10.11 12.47 -12.57
CA ILE A 172 -9.44 11.41 -13.34
C ILE A 172 -9.76 10.00 -12.85
N ALA A 173 -10.02 9.84 -11.55
CA ALA A 173 -10.35 8.55 -10.95
C ALA A 173 -11.87 8.29 -10.85
N GLU A 174 -12.73 9.25 -11.22
CA GLU A 174 -14.19 9.12 -11.12
C GLU A 174 -14.75 7.86 -11.84
N PRO A 175 -14.25 7.47 -13.04
CA PRO A 175 -14.69 6.24 -13.70
C PRO A 175 -14.44 4.96 -12.90
N PHE A 176 -13.43 4.95 -12.02
CA PHE A 176 -13.04 3.77 -11.23
C PHE A 176 -13.87 3.61 -9.97
N VAL A 177 -14.40 4.70 -9.41
CA VAL A 177 -15.18 4.69 -8.15
C VAL A 177 -16.31 3.66 -8.16
N PRO A 178 -17.25 3.64 -9.14
CA PRO A 178 -18.32 2.65 -9.15
C PRO A 178 -17.81 1.22 -9.37
N ILE A 179 -16.74 1.05 -10.16
CA ILE A 179 -16.15 -0.27 -10.45
C ILE A 179 -15.53 -0.87 -9.19
N LEU A 180 -14.78 -0.07 -8.44
CA LEU A 180 -14.09 -0.53 -7.22
C LEU A 180 -15.05 -0.72 -6.04
N ALA A 181 -16.12 0.08 -5.96
CA ALA A 181 -17.19 -0.14 -5.00
C ALA A 181 -17.97 -1.44 -5.27
N GLU A 182 -18.28 -1.73 -6.55
CA GLU A 182 -18.90 -3.00 -6.93
C GLU A 182 -17.94 -4.16 -6.71
N ALA A 183 -16.65 -4.01 -7.05
CA ALA A 183 -15.64 -5.02 -6.83
C ALA A 183 -15.51 -5.42 -5.36
N GLN A 184 -15.50 -4.44 -4.44
CA GLN A 184 -15.46 -4.73 -3.01
C GLN A 184 -16.66 -5.58 -2.59
N THR A 185 -17.88 -5.16 -2.97
CA THR A 185 -19.12 -5.86 -2.63
C THR A 185 -19.12 -7.29 -3.18
N VAL A 186 -18.75 -7.47 -4.45
CA VAL A 186 -18.75 -8.78 -5.10
C VAL A 186 -17.70 -9.70 -4.48
N ILE A 187 -16.49 -9.20 -4.20
CA ILE A 187 -15.42 -10.01 -3.60
C ILE A 187 -15.78 -10.43 -2.18
N GLU A 188 -16.36 -9.54 -1.37
CA GLU A 188 -16.86 -9.89 -0.03
C GLU A 188 -17.93 -10.97 -0.08
N ASP A 189 -18.90 -10.84 -0.99
CA ASP A 189 -19.96 -11.83 -1.22
C ASP A 189 -19.40 -13.19 -1.66
N GLN A 190 -18.46 -13.20 -2.60
CA GLN A 190 -17.83 -14.45 -3.07
C GLN A 190 -16.94 -15.08 -2.01
N ASN A 191 -16.21 -14.30 -1.22
CA ASN A 191 -15.46 -14.79 -0.07
C ASN A 191 -16.39 -15.47 0.95
N ALA A 192 -17.52 -14.85 1.28
CA ALA A 192 -18.50 -15.42 2.19
C ALA A 192 -19.12 -16.73 1.65
N LYS A 193 -19.43 -16.80 0.35
CA LYS A 193 -19.92 -18.03 -0.30
C LYS A 193 -18.87 -19.13 -0.32
N LEU A 194 -17.64 -18.81 -0.74
CA LEU A 194 -16.55 -19.76 -0.78
C LEU A 194 -16.21 -20.28 0.60
N ALA A 195 -16.29 -19.48 1.66
CA ALA A 195 -16.06 -19.93 3.04
C ALA A 195 -17.05 -21.02 3.50
N GLN A 196 -18.26 -21.05 2.94
CA GLN A 196 -19.30 -22.06 3.25
C GLN A 196 -19.12 -23.38 2.47
N VAL A 197 -18.23 -23.42 1.49
CA VAL A 197 -17.97 -24.63 0.69
C VAL A 197 -17.21 -25.66 1.55
N ASP A 198 -17.85 -26.79 1.83
CA ASP A 198 -17.23 -27.92 2.54
C ASP A 198 -16.29 -28.69 1.61
N THR A 199 -15.00 -28.66 1.94
CA THR A 199 -13.94 -29.41 1.22
C THR A 199 -13.39 -30.59 2.01
N SER A 200 -13.98 -30.94 3.16
CA SER A 200 -13.47 -31.97 4.07
C SER A 200 -13.45 -33.38 3.47
N ASN A 201 -14.35 -33.64 2.52
CA ASN A 201 -14.45 -34.90 1.79
C ASN A 201 -13.92 -34.81 0.35
N SER A 202 -13.33 -33.68 -0.03
CA SER A 202 -12.70 -33.48 -1.33
C SER A 202 -11.32 -34.14 -1.39
N ILE A 203 -10.88 -34.55 -2.58
CA ILE A 203 -9.48 -34.92 -2.79
C ILE A 203 -8.57 -33.70 -2.57
N ALA A 204 -7.33 -33.95 -2.15
CA ALA A 204 -6.37 -32.89 -1.79
C ALA A 204 -6.25 -31.82 -2.87
N GLN A 205 -6.18 -32.20 -4.15
CA GLN A 205 -6.03 -31.25 -5.24
C GLN A 205 -7.18 -30.21 -5.33
N ILE A 206 -8.40 -30.63 -5.01
CA ILE A 206 -9.58 -29.75 -5.02
C ILE A 206 -9.59 -28.89 -3.75
N ALA A 207 -9.34 -29.51 -2.60
CA ALA A 207 -9.25 -28.78 -1.32
C ALA A 207 -8.16 -27.69 -1.37
N ASP A 208 -6.97 -28.01 -1.88
CA ASP A 208 -5.84 -27.10 -2.04
C ASP A 208 -6.14 -26.00 -3.07
N GLY A 209 -6.84 -26.34 -4.16
CA GLY A 209 -7.27 -25.37 -5.18
C GLY A 209 -8.20 -24.31 -4.61
N VAL A 210 -9.22 -24.75 -3.86
CA VAL A 210 -10.18 -23.87 -3.18
C VAL A 210 -9.46 -23.02 -2.11
N ALA A 211 -8.55 -23.61 -1.33
CA ALA A 211 -7.76 -22.88 -0.36
C ALA A 211 -6.92 -21.78 -1.02
N THR A 212 -6.24 -22.09 -2.14
CA THR A 212 -5.44 -21.10 -2.89
C THR A 212 -6.27 -19.88 -3.30
N VAL A 213 -7.50 -20.10 -3.81
CA VAL A 213 -8.37 -19.00 -4.25
C VAL A 213 -8.89 -18.20 -3.05
N ARG A 214 -9.28 -18.87 -1.95
CA ARG A 214 -9.66 -18.19 -0.71
C ARG A 214 -8.53 -17.31 -0.19
N ASP A 215 -7.31 -17.83 -0.16
CA ASP A 215 -6.13 -17.09 0.30
C ASP A 215 -5.82 -15.90 -0.62
N ALA A 216 -5.95 -16.08 -1.94
CA ALA A 216 -5.74 -14.99 -2.91
C ALA A 216 -6.78 -13.86 -2.78
N LEU A 217 -8.02 -14.18 -2.41
CA LEU A 217 -9.10 -13.20 -2.25
C LEU A 217 -9.21 -12.61 -0.84
N ALA A 218 -8.57 -13.22 0.17
CA ALA A 218 -8.74 -12.83 1.57
C ALA A 218 -8.27 -11.39 1.86
N GLY A 219 -7.18 -10.95 1.24
CA GLY A 219 -6.61 -9.61 1.46
C GLY A 219 -7.20 -8.49 0.59
N VAL A 220 -7.92 -8.84 -0.48
CA VAL A 220 -8.40 -7.87 -1.47
C VAL A 220 -9.45 -6.89 -0.91
N PRO A 221 -10.42 -7.31 -0.08
CA PRO A 221 -11.41 -6.39 0.49
C PRO A 221 -10.79 -5.23 1.28
N ALA A 222 -9.76 -5.47 2.10
CA ALA A 222 -9.11 -4.43 2.88
C ALA A 222 -8.41 -3.39 1.98
N THR A 223 -7.73 -3.85 0.92
CA THR A 223 -7.13 -2.97 -0.08
C THR A 223 -8.19 -2.15 -0.81
N LEU A 224 -9.29 -2.78 -1.24
CA LEU A 224 -10.38 -2.08 -1.94
C LEU A 224 -11.11 -1.09 -1.03
N GLN A 225 -11.31 -1.44 0.25
CA GLN A 225 -11.87 -0.52 1.23
C GLN A 225 -11.02 0.75 1.34
N THR A 226 -9.69 0.59 1.51
CA THR A 226 -8.74 1.71 1.55
C THR A 226 -8.90 2.59 0.30
N VAL A 227 -8.91 2.00 -0.89
CA VAL A 227 -9.05 2.75 -2.15
C VAL A 227 -10.41 3.45 -2.26
N ASN A 228 -11.50 2.79 -1.85
CA ASN A 228 -12.86 3.33 -1.88
C ASN A 228 -13.07 4.47 -0.87
N GLU A 229 -12.30 4.50 0.22
CA GLU A 229 -12.29 5.61 1.17
C GLU A 229 -11.55 6.84 0.62
N ILE A 230 -10.45 6.63 -0.12
CA ILE A 230 -9.58 7.71 -0.61
C ILE A 230 -10.03 8.31 -1.95
N LEU A 231 -10.41 7.48 -2.93
CA LEU A 231 -10.71 7.96 -4.28
C LEU A 231 -11.76 9.09 -4.33
N PRO A 232 -12.85 9.05 -3.55
CA PRO A 232 -13.82 10.13 -3.51
C PRO A 232 -13.26 11.47 -3.01
N MET A 233 -12.12 11.47 -2.31
CA MET A 233 -11.48 12.68 -1.78
C MET A 233 -10.52 13.35 -2.76
N VAL A 234 -10.07 12.64 -3.80
CA VAL A 234 -9.15 13.14 -4.81
C VAL A 234 -9.60 14.49 -5.42
N PRO A 235 -10.88 14.69 -5.81
CA PRO A 235 -11.32 15.99 -6.30
C PRO A 235 -11.12 17.12 -5.29
N GLN A 236 -11.43 16.90 -4.01
CA GLN A 236 -11.28 17.90 -2.95
C GLN A 236 -9.81 18.22 -2.67
N LEU A 237 -8.93 17.21 -2.68
CA LEU A 237 -7.48 17.37 -2.59
C LEU A 237 -6.94 18.18 -3.78
N LEU A 238 -7.51 17.98 -4.96
CA LEU A 238 -7.16 18.73 -6.17
C LEU A 238 -7.94 20.04 -6.33
N GLY A 239 -8.60 20.54 -5.28
CA GLY A 239 -9.25 21.86 -5.31
C GLY A 239 -10.47 21.95 -6.23
N ALA A 240 -11.18 20.85 -6.47
CA ALA A 240 -12.45 20.86 -7.17
C ALA A 240 -13.48 21.71 -6.40
N GLY A 241 -13.99 22.76 -7.03
CA GLY A 241 -15.02 23.64 -6.44
C GLY A 241 -14.53 24.62 -5.35
N THR A 242 -13.28 24.51 -4.88
CA THR A 242 -12.66 25.44 -3.94
C THR A 242 -11.16 25.53 -4.16
N THR A 243 -10.59 26.72 -3.97
CA THR A 243 -9.13 26.88 -3.92
C THR A 243 -8.61 26.31 -2.60
N ARG A 244 -7.50 25.57 -2.67
CA ARG A 244 -6.84 24.92 -1.53
C ARG A 244 -5.40 25.45 -1.45
N THR A 245 -4.92 25.72 -0.25
CA THR A 245 -3.55 26.19 -0.03
C THR A 245 -2.82 25.19 0.86
N TYR A 246 -1.76 24.58 0.34
CA TYR A 246 -0.94 23.60 1.03
C TYR A 246 0.34 24.27 1.51
N GLU A 247 0.69 24.03 2.77
CA GLU A 247 2.00 24.33 3.30
C GLU A 247 2.93 23.16 3.01
N VAL A 248 3.88 23.30 2.09
CA VAL A 248 4.83 22.24 1.74
C VAL A 248 6.17 22.50 2.43
N ILE A 249 6.57 21.60 3.31
CA ILE A 249 7.74 21.74 4.19
C ILE A 249 8.83 20.78 3.74
N ILE A 250 10.00 21.34 3.39
CA ILE A 250 11.18 20.54 3.09
C ILE A 250 12.03 20.43 4.35
N GLN A 251 12.03 19.24 4.96
CA GLN A 251 12.85 18.95 6.13
C GLN A 251 14.31 18.74 5.73
N ASN A 252 15.24 19.37 6.45
CA ASN A 252 16.66 19.26 6.19
C ASN A 252 17.30 18.20 7.09
N ASN A 253 17.56 17.02 6.53
CA ASN A 253 18.12 15.90 7.30
C ASN A 253 19.58 16.10 7.74
N SER A 254 20.27 17.17 7.30
CA SER A 254 21.62 17.48 7.79
C SER A 254 21.63 17.99 9.24
N GLU A 255 20.45 18.34 9.75
CA GLU A 255 20.18 18.61 11.17
C GLU A 255 19.05 17.66 11.63
N PRO A 256 19.36 16.38 11.91
CA PRO A 256 18.37 15.35 12.18
C PRO A 256 17.37 15.73 13.28
N ARG A 257 16.11 15.38 13.03
CA ARG A 257 14.97 15.50 13.96
C ARG A 257 14.13 14.22 13.88
N ALA A 258 13.23 14.02 14.84
CA ALA A 258 12.44 12.80 14.93
C ALA A 258 11.69 12.48 13.62
N THR A 259 11.05 13.47 12.99
CA THR A 259 10.35 13.32 11.70
C THR A 259 11.24 13.47 10.45
N GLY A 260 12.55 13.57 10.60
CA GLY A 260 13.51 13.59 9.49
C GLY A 260 14.55 14.72 9.55
N GLY A 261 14.14 15.94 9.90
CA GLY A 261 15.04 17.09 9.98
C GLY A 261 14.35 18.37 10.43
N ILE A 262 15.09 19.47 10.49
CA ILE A 262 14.47 20.77 10.75
C ILE A 262 13.60 21.20 9.56
N PRO A 263 12.49 21.92 9.76
CA PRO A 263 11.81 22.67 8.70
C PRO A 263 12.78 23.66 8.04
N GLY A 264 13.41 23.24 6.93
CA GLY A 264 14.50 23.97 6.27
C GLY A 264 14.01 25.01 5.27
N SER A 265 12.85 24.75 4.67
CA SER A 265 12.14 25.67 3.80
C SER A 265 10.66 25.33 3.74
N VAL A 266 9.84 26.35 3.49
CA VAL A 266 8.39 26.23 3.38
C VAL A 266 7.93 26.83 2.06
N ILE A 267 7.00 26.18 1.37
CA ILE A 267 6.52 26.55 0.04
C ILE A 267 4.99 26.65 0.08
N ASP A 268 4.45 27.77 -0.37
CA ASP A 268 3.03 27.92 -0.68
C ASP A 268 2.68 27.16 -1.95
N VAL A 269 1.80 26.17 -1.84
CA VAL A 269 1.25 25.49 -3.01
C VAL A 269 -0.26 25.66 -3.03
N THR A 270 -0.76 26.40 -4.01
CA THR A 270 -2.19 26.59 -4.22
C THR A 270 -2.70 25.65 -5.31
N VAL A 271 -3.80 24.94 -5.04
CA VAL A 271 -4.47 24.08 -6.00
C VAL A 271 -5.91 24.54 -6.21
N ALA A 272 -6.30 24.73 -7.46
CA ALA A 272 -7.66 25.11 -7.84
C ALA A 272 -8.09 24.37 -9.11
N ASP A 273 -9.14 23.56 -9.02
CA ASP A 273 -9.66 22.71 -10.11
C ASP A 273 -8.55 21.92 -10.84
N GLY A 274 -7.64 21.37 -10.04
CA GLY A 274 -6.51 20.56 -10.50
C GLY A 274 -5.28 21.35 -10.89
N GLN A 275 -5.39 22.68 -11.06
CA GLN A 275 -4.27 23.53 -11.39
C GLN A 275 -3.41 23.79 -10.15
N ILE A 276 -2.20 23.25 -10.16
CA ILE A 276 -1.18 23.50 -9.15
C ILE A 276 -0.47 24.81 -9.50
N THR A 277 -0.39 25.71 -8.53
CA THR A 277 0.32 26.99 -8.60
C THR A 277 1.24 27.10 -7.40
N ILE A 278 2.43 27.61 -7.64
CA ILE A 278 3.49 27.70 -6.64
C ILE A 278 3.58 29.16 -6.26
N GLY A 279 3.32 29.44 -5.00
CA GLY A 279 3.35 30.77 -4.43
C GLY A 279 4.73 31.12 -3.90
N ASP A 280 4.73 31.72 -2.71
CA ASP A 280 5.94 32.18 -2.06
C ASP A 280 6.77 31.03 -1.48
N PHE A 281 8.08 31.25 -1.44
CA PHE A 281 9.06 30.37 -0.83
C PHE A 281 9.63 31.10 0.39
N TYR A 282 9.67 30.41 1.52
CA TYR A 282 10.19 30.93 2.78
C TYR A 282 11.37 30.08 3.23
N SER A 283 12.52 30.71 3.48
CA SER A 283 13.66 30.03 4.10
C SER A 283 13.37 29.73 5.58
N ALA A 284 14.14 28.84 6.20
CA ALA A 284 14.06 28.63 7.65
C ALA A 284 14.27 29.94 8.45
N ALA A 285 15.01 30.91 7.92
CA ALA A 285 15.20 32.21 8.54
C ALA A 285 13.92 33.07 8.44
N ASP A 286 13.31 33.16 7.26
CA ASP A 286 12.08 33.92 7.04
C ASP A 286 10.89 33.35 7.81
N PHE A 287 10.79 32.01 7.85
CA PHE A 287 9.75 31.29 8.59
C PHE A 287 9.99 31.33 10.10
N GLY A 288 11.26 31.30 10.54
CA GLY A 288 11.66 31.12 11.93
C GLY A 288 11.84 32.40 12.75
N ILE A 289 12.67 33.33 12.25
CA ILE A 289 13.23 34.43 13.03
C ILE A 289 12.16 35.40 13.59
N PRO A 290 11.07 35.73 12.88
CA PRO A 290 10.05 36.64 13.41
C PRO A 290 9.29 36.09 14.63
N PHE A 291 9.28 34.77 14.83
CA PHE A 291 8.43 34.08 15.81
C PHE A 291 9.20 33.36 16.91
N HIS A 292 10.54 33.46 16.93
CA HIS A 292 11.37 32.93 18.00
C HIS A 292 10.91 33.46 19.37
N ASN A 293 10.80 32.55 20.34
CA ASN A 293 10.34 32.80 21.71
C ASN A 293 8.85 33.15 21.86
N VAL A 294 8.04 32.89 20.83
CA VAL A 294 6.57 32.93 20.93
C VAL A 294 6.05 31.50 20.99
N PRO A 295 5.73 30.96 22.18
CA PRO A 295 5.22 29.60 22.31
C PRO A 295 3.84 29.46 21.64
N LEU A 296 3.71 28.51 20.72
CA LEU A 296 2.47 28.12 20.03
C LEU A 296 2.01 26.73 20.50
N GLY A 297 0.77 26.36 20.19
CA GLY A 297 0.24 25.03 20.51
C GLY A 297 0.18 24.59 21.99
N GLN A 298 0.59 25.45 22.95
CA GLN A 298 0.72 25.21 24.39
C GLN A 298 1.37 23.84 24.72
N PRO A 299 2.67 23.79 25.05
CA PRO A 299 3.32 22.51 25.30
C PRO A 299 2.79 21.85 26.58
N THR A 300 2.66 20.53 26.56
CA THR A 300 2.38 19.74 27.76
C THR A 300 3.62 19.63 28.65
N ASP A 301 3.44 19.24 29.92
CA ASP A 301 4.58 18.98 30.81
C ASP A 301 5.48 17.84 30.29
N GLU A 302 4.88 16.85 29.60
CA GLU A 302 5.60 15.73 28.96
C GLU A 302 6.45 16.23 27.78
N GLU A 303 5.87 17.06 26.91
CA GLU A 303 6.59 17.68 25.79
C GLU A 303 7.72 18.59 26.28
N LEU A 304 7.50 19.37 27.34
CA LEU A 304 8.55 20.20 27.95
C LEU A 304 9.68 19.36 28.54
N ALA A 305 9.35 18.22 29.17
CA ALA A 305 10.35 17.33 29.74
C ALA A 305 11.20 16.63 28.66
N LEU A 306 10.58 16.25 27.55
CA LEU A 306 11.22 15.52 26.46
C LEU A 306 11.96 16.44 25.48
N PHE A 307 11.32 17.53 25.05
CA PHE A 307 11.77 18.35 23.93
C PHE A 307 12.17 19.77 24.35
N GLY A 308 11.90 20.15 25.60
CA GLY A 308 12.21 21.49 26.10
C GLY A 308 11.28 22.57 25.56
N SER A 309 11.50 23.82 25.95
CA SER A 309 10.61 24.92 25.58
C SER A 309 10.74 25.35 24.11
N THR A 310 11.88 25.05 23.46
CA THR A 310 12.11 25.47 22.07
C THR A 310 11.19 24.74 21.09
N PHE A 311 10.76 23.52 21.42
CA PHE A 311 9.80 22.72 20.65
C PHE A 311 8.57 23.51 20.16
N THR A 312 8.04 24.40 21.00
CA THR A 312 6.86 25.22 20.66
C THR A 312 7.18 26.69 20.40
N SER A 313 8.44 27.11 20.56
CA SER A 313 8.83 28.52 20.46
C SER A 313 9.89 28.80 19.38
N VAL A 314 10.35 27.77 18.68
CA VAL A 314 11.34 27.82 17.59
C VAL A 314 10.82 26.92 16.47
N PRO A 315 10.42 27.46 15.30
CA PRO A 315 9.85 26.65 14.22
C PRO A 315 10.73 25.49 13.78
N GLN A 316 12.06 25.67 13.79
CA GLN A 316 13.03 24.62 13.46
C GLN A 316 12.95 23.39 14.37
N ASP A 317 12.47 23.57 15.60
CA ASP A 317 12.42 22.53 16.63
C ASP A 317 11.04 21.85 16.72
N SER A 318 10.04 22.30 15.94
CA SER A 318 8.69 21.72 15.90
C SER A 318 8.65 20.24 15.50
N THR A 319 9.72 19.73 14.89
CA THR A 319 9.87 18.33 14.45
C THR A 319 10.64 17.45 15.44
N TYR A 320 10.87 17.91 16.69
CA TYR A 320 11.50 17.08 17.72
C TYR A 320 10.63 15.89 18.19
N THR A 321 9.32 15.98 18.03
CA THR A 321 8.42 14.87 18.37
C THR A 321 8.35 13.86 17.23
N PRO A 322 8.28 12.54 17.50
CA PRO A 322 7.96 11.56 16.48
C PRO A 322 6.51 11.65 15.96
N GLU A 323 5.65 12.41 16.62
CA GLU A 323 4.26 12.64 16.19
C GLU A 323 4.18 13.73 15.12
N PHE A 324 4.16 13.33 13.85
CA PHE A 324 4.05 14.30 12.77
C PHE A 324 2.78 15.16 12.85
N PRO A 325 1.58 14.67 13.22
CA PRO A 325 0.40 15.52 13.35
C PRO A 325 0.60 16.68 14.35
N ARG A 326 1.32 16.43 15.45
CA ARG A 326 1.68 17.48 16.42
C ARG A 326 2.70 18.46 15.84
N SER A 327 3.69 17.96 15.11
CA SER A 327 4.66 18.80 14.38
C SER A 327 3.95 19.70 13.35
N ALA A 328 3.06 19.11 12.55
CA ALA A 328 2.32 19.78 11.49
C ALA A 328 1.37 20.86 12.03
N ALA A 329 0.65 20.58 13.11
CA ALA A 329 -0.19 21.58 13.76
C ALA A 329 0.62 22.80 14.25
N LEU A 330 1.83 22.58 14.81
CA LEU A 330 2.72 23.69 15.19
C LEU A 330 3.22 24.47 13.97
N MET A 331 3.57 23.78 12.88
CA MET A 331 4.00 24.41 11.64
C MET A 331 2.87 25.23 11.00
N ALA A 332 1.65 24.71 10.97
CA ALA A 332 0.45 25.42 10.51
C ALA A 332 0.16 26.68 11.36
N ASP A 333 0.37 26.64 12.67
CA ASP A 333 0.26 27.81 13.56
C ASP A 333 1.32 28.89 13.23
N TYR A 334 2.55 28.49 12.87
CA TYR A 334 3.58 29.44 12.41
C TYR A 334 3.23 30.01 11.03
N TRP A 335 2.76 29.16 10.13
CA TRP A 335 2.27 29.57 8.82
C TRP A 335 1.13 30.60 8.92
N GLU A 336 0.13 30.37 9.77
CA GLU A 336 -0.97 31.31 9.96
C GLU A 336 -0.47 32.69 10.40
N ARG A 337 0.58 32.75 11.22
CA ARG A 337 1.18 34.04 11.62
C ARG A 337 1.93 34.73 10.50
N LEU A 338 2.53 33.96 9.60
CA LEU A 338 3.30 34.47 8.47
C LEU A 338 2.40 34.95 7.34
N VAL A 339 1.41 34.13 6.97
CA VAL A 339 0.58 34.30 5.77
C VAL A 339 -0.80 34.87 6.10
N GLY A 340 -1.25 34.76 7.36
CA GLY A 340 -2.52 35.31 7.85
C GLY A 340 -3.73 34.37 7.73
N ALA A 341 -3.51 33.12 7.33
CA ALA A 341 -4.54 32.09 7.23
C ALA A 341 -3.95 30.69 7.47
N GLN A 342 -4.73 29.78 8.03
CA GLN A 342 -4.37 28.36 8.16
C GLN A 342 -4.28 27.69 6.77
N PRO A 343 -3.34 26.76 6.56
CA PRO A 343 -3.30 25.97 5.34
C PRO A 343 -4.45 24.95 5.32
N SER A 344 -4.84 24.52 4.12
CA SER A 344 -5.72 23.38 3.89
C SER A 344 -5.15 22.08 4.44
N ALA A 345 -3.83 21.91 4.31
CA ALA A 345 -3.07 20.78 4.84
C ALA A 345 -1.58 21.14 4.82
N VAL A 346 -0.81 20.48 5.67
CA VAL A 346 0.65 20.53 5.72
C VAL A 346 1.18 19.26 5.08
N ILE A 347 2.08 19.39 4.11
CA ILE A 347 2.77 18.26 3.47
C ILE A 347 4.25 18.42 3.79
N SER A 348 4.88 17.38 4.33
CA SER A 348 6.31 17.39 4.59
C SER A 348 7.03 16.33 3.77
N LEU A 349 8.19 16.70 3.26
CA LEU A 349 9.11 15.78 2.59
C LEU A 349 10.56 16.24 2.78
N ASP A 350 11.52 15.44 2.32
CA ASP A 350 12.94 15.76 2.43
C ASP A 350 13.69 15.68 1.08
N PRO A 351 14.94 16.15 0.99
CA PRO A 351 15.71 16.09 -0.26
C PRO A 351 15.96 14.67 -0.80
N VAL A 352 15.93 13.63 0.04
CA VAL A 352 16.04 12.23 -0.43
C VAL A 352 14.74 11.82 -1.11
N ALA A 353 13.59 12.14 -0.52
CA ALA A 353 12.28 11.96 -1.15
C ALA A 353 12.18 12.71 -2.48
N LEU A 354 12.62 13.98 -2.53
CA LEU A 354 12.68 14.76 -3.76
C LEU A 354 13.57 14.10 -4.83
N GLN A 355 14.72 13.53 -4.44
CA GLN A 355 15.58 12.81 -5.38
C GLN A 355 14.87 11.60 -5.97
N TYR A 356 14.11 10.84 -5.16
CA TYR A 356 13.33 9.71 -5.66
C TYR A 356 12.22 10.17 -6.61
N ILE A 357 11.44 11.18 -6.22
CA ILE A 357 10.33 11.76 -7.01
C ILE A 357 10.83 12.34 -8.34
N LEU A 358 12.01 12.95 -8.36
CA LEU A 358 12.58 13.63 -9.53
C LEU A 358 13.70 12.84 -10.19
N LYS A 359 13.75 11.51 -9.98
CA LYS A 359 14.83 10.66 -10.50
C LYS A 359 15.00 10.74 -12.03
N ASP A 360 13.89 10.99 -12.74
CA ASP A 360 13.83 11.07 -14.21
C ASP A 360 13.73 12.53 -14.73
N ALA A 361 13.79 13.52 -13.83
CA ALA A 361 13.72 14.93 -14.18
C ALA A 361 14.98 15.41 -14.92
N GLN A 362 14.83 16.44 -15.74
CA GLN A 362 15.99 17.06 -16.38
C GLN A 362 16.85 17.79 -15.33
N PRO A 363 18.19 17.78 -15.48
CA PRO A 363 19.07 18.47 -14.55
C PRO A 363 18.73 19.96 -14.42
N VAL A 364 18.71 20.45 -13.18
CA VAL A 364 18.54 21.87 -12.85
C VAL A 364 19.89 22.44 -12.46
N THR A 365 20.30 23.54 -13.11
CA THR A 365 21.58 24.20 -12.84
C THR A 365 21.34 25.60 -12.33
N VAL A 366 21.94 25.92 -11.18
CA VAL A 366 21.97 27.27 -10.61
C VAL A 366 23.42 27.63 -10.27
N GLY A 367 23.98 28.61 -10.97
CA GLY A 367 25.41 28.92 -10.89
C GLY A 367 26.26 27.71 -11.32
N ASP A 368 27.20 27.30 -10.45
CA ASP A 368 28.11 26.16 -10.67
C ASP A 368 27.65 24.87 -9.96
N LEU A 369 26.39 24.81 -9.52
CA LEU A 369 25.78 23.61 -8.95
C LEU A 369 24.68 23.10 -9.88
N THR A 370 24.81 21.84 -10.28
CA THR A 370 23.82 21.11 -11.07
C THR A 370 23.27 19.98 -10.21
N VAL A 371 21.94 19.90 -10.13
CA VAL A 371 21.21 18.86 -9.42
C VAL A 371 20.36 18.05 -10.39
N ASP A 372 20.35 16.75 -10.21
CA ASP A 372 19.51 15.81 -10.94
C ASP A 372 19.10 14.63 -10.05
N GLY A 373 18.36 13.69 -10.62
CA GLY A 373 17.87 12.49 -9.93
C GLY A 373 18.93 11.61 -9.26
N THR A 374 20.22 11.81 -9.54
CA THR A 374 21.32 11.00 -9.01
C THR A 374 22.05 11.65 -7.83
N ASN A 375 22.00 12.98 -7.71
CA ASN A 375 22.79 13.72 -6.73
C ASN A 375 21.99 14.75 -5.91
N LEU A 376 20.70 14.98 -6.20
CA LEU A 376 19.88 16.04 -5.59
C LEU A 376 20.00 16.07 -4.07
N ALA A 377 19.89 14.93 -3.39
CA ALA A 377 19.99 14.86 -1.94
C ALA A 377 21.38 15.32 -1.45
N SER A 378 22.46 14.72 -1.98
CA SER A 378 23.83 15.09 -1.62
C SER A 378 24.18 16.55 -1.94
N ALA A 379 23.62 17.05 -3.04
CA ALA A 379 23.85 18.42 -3.48
C ALA A 379 23.17 19.42 -2.55
N LEU A 380 21.89 19.21 -2.18
CA LEU A 380 21.13 20.15 -1.36
C LEU A 380 21.41 20.02 0.14
N LEU A 381 21.80 18.84 0.62
CA LEU A 381 22.10 18.59 2.04
C LEU A 381 23.57 18.85 2.39
N GLY A 382 24.49 18.80 1.40
CA GLY A 382 25.94 18.93 1.60
C GLY A 382 26.59 19.98 0.69
N ASP A 383 26.74 19.69 -0.60
CA ASP A 383 27.59 20.50 -1.52
C ASP A 383 27.18 21.96 -1.59
N PHE A 384 25.87 22.21 -1.55
CA PHE A 384 25.29 23.55 -1.55
C PHE A 384 25.90 24.42 -0.46
N TYR A 385 25.98 23.88 0.76
CA TYR A 385 26.53 24.58 1.92
C TYR A 385 28.03 24.82 1.79
N LEU A 386 28.77 23.99 1.06
CA LEU A 386 30.20 24.22 0.82
C LEU A 386 30.43 25.27 -0.28
N LYS A 387 29.55 25.31 -1.29
CA LYS A 387 29.66 26.21 -2.45
C LYS A 387 29.17 27.62 -2.16
N PHE A 388 28.13 27.77 -1.34
CA PHE A 388 27.49 29.05 -1.06
C PHE A 388 27.59 29.38 0.44
N PRO A 389 28.74 29.89 0.92
CA PRO A 389 28.93 30.14 2.36
C PRO A 389 28.20 31.38 2.90
N ASP A 390 27.69 32.24 2.02
CA ASP A 390 26.95 33.44 2.37
C ASP A 390 25.44 33.14 2.46
N PRO A 391 24.80 33.25 3.63
CA PRO A 391 23.37 32.98 3.81
C PRO A 391 22.45 33.75 2.85
N ASP A 392 22.76 35.01 2.53
CA ASP A 392 21.93 35.82 1.62
C ASP A 392 21.96 35.28 0.19
N VAL A 393 23.10 34.67 -0.20
CA VAL A 393 23.24 33.98 -1.49
C VAL A 393 22.55 32.62 -1.44
N GLN A 394 22.58 31.93 -0.30
CA GLN A 394 21.92 30.64 -0.13
C GLN A 394 20.43 30.74 -0.43
N ASP A 395 19.72 31.71 0.15
CA ASP A 395 18.27 31.86 -0.04
C ASP A 395 17.90 32.10 -1.51
N GLN A 396 18.68 32.93 -2.22
CA GLN A 396 18.46 33.20 -3.65
C GLN A 396 18.70 31.96 -4.53
N VAL A 397 19.73 31.18 -4.20
CA VAL A 397 20.09 29.97 -4.95
C VAL A 397 19.09 28.84 -4.65
N PHE A 398 18.68 28.67 -3.39
CA PHE A 398 17.64 27.72 -3.00
C PHE A 398 16.31 28.01 -3.70
N ALA A 399 15.87 29.26 -3.71
CA ALA A 399 14.65 29.64 -4.42
C ALA A 399 14.71 29.34 -5.93
N GLN A 400 15.89 29.46 -6.56
CA GLN A 400 16.08 29.08 -7.95
C GLN A 400 16.05 27.57 -8.17
N PHE A 401 16.67 26.78 -7.28
CA PHE A 401 16.56 25.32 -7.32
C PHE A 401 15.12 24.86 -7.11
N ALA A 402 14.43 25.38 -6.09
CA ALA A 402 13.04 25.08 -5.83
C ALA A 402 12.17 25.34 -7.07
N LYS A 403 12.27 26.54 -7.66
CA LYS A 403 11.56 26.87 -8.91
C LYS A 403 11.89 25.93 -10.06
N GLY A 404 13.16 25.57 -10.24
CA GLY A 404 13.60 24.65 -11.30
C GLY A 404 13.04 23.24 -11.11
N LEU A 405 13.18 22.67 -9.92
CA LEU A 405 12.71 21.32 -9.57
C LEU A 405 11.19 21.22 -9.65
N ILE A 406 10.49 22.23 -9.14
CA ILE A 406 9.03 22.31 -9.22
C ILE A 406 8.58 22.47 -10.67
N SER A 407 9.28 23.24 -11.50
CA SER A 407 9.00 23.33 -12.93
C SER A 407 9.14 21.98 -13.63
N GLN A 408 10.07 21.12 -13.22
CA GLN A 408 10.14 19.74 -13.71
C GLN A 408 8.91 18.93 -13.30
N ALA A 409 8.50 19.02 -12.02
CA ALA A 409 7.30 18.34 -11.54
C ALA A 409 6.03 18.79 -12.29
N MET A 410 5.87 20.09 -12.53
CA MET A 410 4.75 20.66 -13.30
C MET A 410 4.74 20.23 -14.78
N GLN A 411 5.87 19.78 -15.33
CA GLN A 411 5.96 19.24 -16.69
C GLN A 411 5.66 17.74 -16.76
N GLY A 412 5.26 17.12 -15.63
CA GLY A 412 4.99 15.69 -15.56
C GLY A 412 6.21 14.82 -15.33
N ASN A 413 7.37 15.40 -15.04
CA ASN A 413 8.60 14.66 -14.75
C ASN A 413 8.62 14.19 -13.29
N ILE A 414 7.58 13.45 -12.88
CA ILE A 414 7.40 12.88 -11.55
C ILE A 414 7.47 11.36 -11.67
N ALA A 415 8.41 10.76 -10.95
CA ALA A 415 8.48 9.34 -10.71
C ALA A 415 7.59 8.96 -9.53
N PHE A 416 6.38 8.48 -9.82
CA PHE A 416 5.46 8.01 -8.79
C PHE A 416 6.02 6.79 -8.02
N ASP A 417 6.91 6.00 -8.62
CA ASP A 417 7.65 4.96 -7.90
C ASP A 417 8.67 5.49 -6.92
N GLY A 418 9.28 6.63 -7.24
CA GLY A 418 10.03 7.39 -6.27
C GLY A 418 9.18 7.90 -5.11
N ALA A 419 7.99 8.45 -5.39
CA ALA A 419 7.06 8.91 -4.34
C ALA A 419 6.61 7.78 -3.42
N ALA A 420 6.23 6.63 -3.98
CA ALA A 420 5.84 5.46 -3.18
C ALA A 420 7.01 4.90 -2.35
N HIS A 421 8.23 4.92 -2.91
CA HIS A 421 9.42 4.53 -2.17
C HIS A 421 9.70 5.49 -1.00
N ALA A 422 9.54 6.80 -1.22
CA ALA A 422 9.69 7.81 -0.18
C ALA A 422 8.64 7.68 0.93
N ILE A 423 7.38 7.39 0.60
CA ILE A 423 6.32 7.07 1.58
C ILE A 423 6.71 5.82 2.38
N ALA A 424 7.16 4.76 1.72
CA ALA A 424 7.57 3.53 2.39
C ALA A 424 8.79 3.71 3.32
N GLU A 425 9.65 4.69 3.05
CA GLU A 425 10.76 5.08 3.93
C GLU A 425 10.35 6.11 5.01
N GLY A 426 9.08 6.49 5.11
CA GLY A 426 8.61 7.48 6.08
C GLY A 426 9.17 8.89 5.82
N ARG A 427 9.38 9.25 4.54
CA ARG A 427 9.96 10.54 4.13
C ARG A 427 8.95 11.51 3.55
N ILE A 428 7.68 11.11 3.49
CA ILE A 428 6.57 11.97 3.07
C ILE A 428 5.48 11.84 4.11
N PHE A 429 5.09 12.98 4.67
CA PHE A 429 3.99 13.07 5.61
C PHE A 429 2.98 14.12 5.16
N ALA A 430 1.72 13.96 5.55
CA ALA A 430 0.65 14.91 5.30
C ALA A 430 -0.27 14.98 6.51
N TRP A 431 -0.73 16.19 6.84
CA TRP A 431 -1.65 16.44 7.93
C TRP A 431 -2.68 17.50 7.52
N SER A 432 -3.94 17.33 7.92
CA SER A 432 -5.00 18.30 7.68
C SER A 432 -5.74 18.70 8.96
N PRO A 433 -6.09 20.00 9.13
CA PRO A 433 -7.04 20.40 10.15
C PRO A 433 -8.48 19.91 9.87
N ASP A 434 -8.79 19.47 8.65
CA ASP A 434 -10.06 18.82 8.32
C ASP A 434 -10.00 17.31 8.66
N SER A 435 -10.89 16.86 9.55
CA SER A 435 -10.85 15.49 10.07
C SER A 435 -11.13 14.41 9.01
N ALA A 436 -11.87 14.73 7.95
CA ALA A 436 -12.13 13.75 6.89
C ALA A 436 -10.87 13.58 6.02
N GLU A 437 -10.19 14.68 5.71
CA GLU A 437 -8.92 14.65 4.99
C GLU A 437 -7.81 13.99 5.81
N GLU A 438 -7.74 14.29 7.11
CA GLU A 438 -6.77 13.66 8.01
C GLU A 438 -6.96 12.14 8.07
N ALA A 439 -8.21 11.68 8.20
CA ALA A 439 -8.51 10.24 8.17
C ALA A 439 -8.05 9.59 6.85
N ALA A 440 -8.11 10.32 5.73
CA ALA A 440 -7.60 9.86 4.45
C ALA A 440 -6.08 9.70 4.47
N PHE A 441 -5.36 10.65 5.07
CA PHE A 441 -3.90 10.56 5.22
C PHE A 441 -3.49 9.42 6.16
N THR A 442 -4.23 9.17 7.24
CA THR A 442 -4.05 7.98 8.09
C THR A 442 -4.29 6.68 7.33
N THR A 443 -5.38 6.58 6.56
CA THR A 443 -5.67 5.40 5.72
C THR A 443 -4.59 5.17 4.66
N LEU A 444 -3.95 6.23 4.15
CA LEU A 444 -2.81 6.15 3.24
C LEU A 444 -1.47 5.84 3.94
N GLY A 445 -1.42 5.89 5.28
CA GLY A 445 -0.21 5.70 6.08
C GLY A 445 0.81 6.84 5.93
N ILE A 446 0.34 8.06 5.62
CA ILE A 446 1.20 9.25 5.46
C ILE A 446 0.93 10.31 6.53
N ASP A 447 0.08 10.05 7.52
CA ASP A 447 -0.15 10.96 8.65
C ASP A 447 1.07 11.10 9.57
N GLY A 448 1.93 10.08 9.61
CA GLY A 448 3.14 10.09 10.43
C GLY A 448 2.86 10.10 11.94
N ALA A 449 1.67 9.64 12.35
CA ALA A 449 1.35 9.39 13.75
C ALA A 449 2.06 8.11 14.21
N PHE A 450 2.81 8.18 15.30
CA PHE A 450 3.61 7.04 15.79
C PHE A 450 3.09 6.49 17.12
N LEU A 451 2.64 7.34 18.04
CA LEU A 451 2.23 6.95 19.39
C LEU A 451 1.01 6.02 19.39
N GLU A 452 0.11 6.19 18.41
CA GLU A 452 -1.06 5.33 18.19
C GLU A 452 -0.70 3.95 17.61
N ASN A 453 0.47 3.82 16.98
CA ASN A 453 0.99 2.54 16.53
C ASN A 453 1.49 1.73 17.74
N SER A 454 0.55 1.02 18.37
CA SER A 454 0.77 0.31 19.63
C SER A 454 1.84 -0.75 19.52
N ASP A 455 2.02 -1.33 18.33
CA ASP A 455 2.81 -2.53 18.15
C ASP A 455 4.22 -2.21 17.66
N ALA A 456 4.57 -0.93 17.40
CA ALA A 456 5.85 -0.53 16.85
C ALA A 456 6.90 -0.14 17.91
N ILE A 457 8.18 -0.44 17.62
CA ILE A 457 9.35 0.18 18.26
C ILE A 457 9.71 1.45 17.49
N GLY A 458 9.91 2.55 18.20
CA GLY A 458 10.38 3.81 17.64
C GLY A 458 11.80 4.14 18.10
N ILE A 459 12.70 4.44 17.15
CA ILE A 459 14.04 4.96 17.44
C ILE A 459 14.24 6.29 16.70
N PHE A 460 14.24 7.39 17.45
CA PHE A 460 14.26 8.73 16.88
C PHE A 460 15.50 9.50 17.28
N GLN A 461 15.90 10.43 16.42
CA GLN A 461 17.12 11.20 16.58
C GLN A 461 16.81 12.70 16.62
N ASN A 462 17.26 13.38 17.67
CA ASN A 462 17.14 14.84 17.80
C ASN A 462 18.52 15.46 17.95
N ASP A 463 19.02 16.09 16.89
CA ASP A 463 20.32 16.75 16.88
C ASP A 463 20.34 17.95 17.83
N THR A 464 21.48 18.12 18.50
CA THR A 464 21.78 19.19 19.47
C THR A 464 23.07 19.93 19.14
N ALA A 465 23.75 19.57 18.05
CA ALA A 465 24.97 20.23 17.57
C ALA A 465 24.67 21.62 16.98
N GLY A 466 23.47 21.83 16.43
CA GLY A 466 23.07 23.10 15.83
C GLY A 466 23.82 23.43 14.55
N SER A 467 24.23 22.41 13.80
CA SER A 467 25.00 22.56 12.56
C SER A 467 24.64 21.47 11.57
N LYS A 468 25.01 21.65 10.30
CA LYS A 468 24.78 20.68 9.23
C LYS A 468 25.67 19.42 9.31
N ILE A 469 26.36 19.19 10.44
CA ILE A 469 27.31 18.08 10.58
C ILE A 469 26.60 16.72 10.52
N GLY A 470 25.29 16.69 10.80
CA GLY A 470 24.44 15.50 10.65
C GLY A 470 24.42 14.93 9.23
N TYR A 471 24.75 15.71 8.19
CA TYR A 471 24.95 15.20 6.83
C TYR A 471 26.03 14.10 6.75
N TYR A 472 27.03 14.17 7.62
CA TYR A 472 28.14 13.23 7.68
C TYR A 472 27.87 12.04 8.60
N VAL A 473 26.68 11.96 9.22
CA VAL A 473 26.33 10.90 10.15
C VAL A 473 25.70 9.74 9.38
N ASN A 474 26.18 8.52 9.62
CA ASN A 474 25.52 7.29 9.21
C ASN A 474 24.86 6.65 10.42
N THR A 475 23.73 5.98 10.19
CA THR A 475 23.02 5.27 11.26
C THR A 475 22.72 3.83 10.85
N THR A 476 22.68 2.94 11.83
CA THR A 476 22.33 1.53 11.63
C THR A 476 21.50 1.07 12.81
N THR A 477 20.41 0.37 12.52
CA THR A 477 19.53 -0.20 13.55
C THR A 477 19.49 -1.70 13.40
N THR A 478 19.67 -2.40 14.50
CA THR A 478 19.49 -3.85 14.58
C THR A 478 18.49 -4.17 15.67
N VAL A 479 17.46 -4.95 15.33
CA VAL A 479 16.48 -5.46 16.29
C VAL A 479 16.53 -6.97 16.30
N ALA A 480 16.83 -7.52 17.47
CA ALA A 480 16.75 -8.96 17.71
C ALA A 480 15.59 -9.27 18.66
N ALA A 481 14.63 -10.04 18.17
CA ALA A 481 13.52 -10.53 18.98
C ALA A 481 13.89 -11.89 19.59
N THR A 482 13.72 -12.03 20.90
CA THR A 482 13.87 -13.29 21.62
C THR A 482 12.49 -13.77 22.09
N GLN A 483 12.06 -14.91 21.54
CA GLN A 483 10.81 -15.52 21.98
C GLN A 483 11.00 -16.30 23.28
N CYS A 484 10.36 -15.83 24.35
CA CYS A 484 10.45 -16.42 25.68
C CYS A 484 9.33 -17.44 25.93
N ALA A 485 9.60 -18.46 26.75
CA ALA A 485 8.62 -19.49 27.10
C ALA A 485 7.34 -18.89 27.72
N ALA A 486 6.20 -19.57 27.52
CA ALA A 486 4.89 -19.09 27.98
C ALA A 486 4.88 -18.65 29.46
N GLY A 487 4.38 -17.44 29.70
CA GLY A 487 4.35 -16.80 31.02
C GLY A 487 5.61 -16.00 31.38
N ARG A 488 6.54 -15.80 30.44
CA ARG A 488 7.66 -14.86 30.55
C ARG A 488 7.51 -13.72 29.55
N PRO A 489 7.94 -12.49 29.92
CA PRO A 489 7.97 -11.39 28.95
C PRO A 489 8.88 -11.76 27.78
N GLN A 490 8.42 -11.46 26.57
CA GLN A 490 9.23 -11.42 25.37
C GLN A 490 10.27 -10.31 25.50
N GLN A 491 11.37 -10.44 24.77
CA GLN A 491 12.48 -9.50 24.84
C GLN A 491 12.89 -9.02 23.45
N TYR A 492 13.15 -7.72 23.34
CA TYR A 492 13.85 -7.11 22.22
C TYR A 492 15.20 -6.56 22.65
N ASP A 493 16.24 -6.93 21.92
CA ASP A 493 17.55 -6.28 21.96
C ASP A 493 17.63 -5.32 20.76
N VAL A 494 17.62 -4.02 21.03
CA VAL A 494 17.65 -2.96 20.02
C VAL A 494 18.99 -2.26 20.08
N THR A 495 19.78 -2.33 19.01
CA THR A 495 21.03 -1.59 18.88
C THR A 495 20.90 -0.50 17.84
N TYR A 496 21.12 0.75 18.23
CA TYR A 496 21.18 1.91 17.35
C TYR A 496 22.61 2.47 17.33
N SER A 497 23.27 2.40 16.19
CA SER A 497 24.64 2.87 16.00
C SER A 497 24.67 4.16 15.19
N VAL A 498 25.42 5.14 15.67
CA VAL A 498 25.70 6.40 14.98
C VAL A 498 27.20 6.52 14.73
N SER A 499 27.59 6.85 13.51
CA SER A 499 28.99 7.09 13.14
C SER A 499 29.13 8.37 12.34
N LEU A 500 30.23 9.09 12.53
CA LEU A 500 30.51 10.30 11.77
C LEU A 500 31.60 10.00 10.75
N ASP A 501 31.26 10.09 9.46
CA ASP A 501 32.18 9.79 8.37
C ASP A 501 32.39 10.97 7.42
N PHE A 502 33.61 11.51 7.51
CA PHE A 502 34.11 12.58 6.68
C PHE A 502 35.63 12.41 6.54
N ASP A 503 36.16 12.35 5.32
CA ASP A 503 37.60 12.15 5.08
C ASP A 503 38.42 13.46 5.05
N GLY A 504 37.76 14.62 5.13
CA GLY A 504 38.39 15.93 5.05
C GLY A 504 38.82 16.52 6.40
N ASP A 505 39.25 17.78 6.40
CA ASP A 505 39.53 18.53 7.62
C ASP A 505 38.26 19.24 8.12
N MET A 506 37.69 18.79 9.24
CA MET A 506 36.51 19.40 9.85
C MET A 506 36.68 20.90 10.14
N SER A 507 37.90 21.33 10.46
CA SER A 507 38.20 22.74 10.75
C SER A 507 38.27 23.62 9.50
N ALA A 508 38.38 23.02 8.32
CA ALA A 508 38.34 23.72 7.04
C ALA A 508 36.90 23.94 6.54
N LEU A 509 35.90 23.27 7.13
CA LEU A 509 34.50 23.47 6.81
C LEU A 509 33.97 24.76 7.47
N PRO A 510 32.99 25.44 6.85
CA PRO A 510 32.28 26.54 7.50
C PRO A 510 31.67 26.11 8.84
N THR A 511 31.66 26.99 9.84
CA THR A 511 31.21 26.63 11.20
C THR A 511 29.74 26.21 11.28
N TYR A 512 28.88 26.71 10.40
CA TYR A 512 27.48 26.24 10.33
C TYR A 512 27.36 24.81 9.80
N VAL A 513 28.43 24.25 9.20
CA VAL A 513 28.55 22.84 8.86
C VAL A 513 29.24 22.08 10.00
N SER A 514 30.47 22.45 10.34
CA SER A 514 31.29 21.70 11.31
C SER A 514 30.91 21.91 12.79
N GLY A 515 30.03 22.85 13.09
CA GLY A 515 29.52 23.10 14.44
C GLY A 515 30.45 23.94 15.31
N GLY A 516 30.53 23.60 16.60
CA GLY A 516 31.13 24.46 17.63
C GLY A 516 30.13 25.42 18.27
N TYR A 517 28.84 25.09 18.22
CA TYR A 517 27.77 25.83 18.87
C TYR A 517 27.33 25.17 20.17
N TYR A 518 26.67 25.96 21.02
CA TYR A 518 26.16 25.52 22.32
C TYR A 518 27.25 24.81 23.13
N ASP A 519 26.97 23.60 23.62
CA ASP A 519 27.91 22.78 24.39
C ASP A 519 28.58 21.68 23.53
N THR A 520 28.48 21.75 22.20
CA THR A 520 29.05 20.74 21.29
C THR A 520 30.35 21.26 20.68
N PRO A 521 31.50 20.59 20.90
CA PRO A 521 32.77 21.03 20.31
C PRO A 521 32.78 21.02 18.77
N LEU A 522 33.62 21.86 18.17
CA LEU A 522 33.83 21.88 16.71
C LEU A 522 34.19 20.49 16.17
N GLY A 523 33.54 20.09 15.08
CA GLY A 523 33.78 18.80 14.40
C GLY A 523 33.17 17.60 15.12
N ARG A 524 32.33 17.82 16.13
CA ARG A 524 31.59 16.76 16.84
C ARG A 524 30.11 16.88 16.56
N PHE A 525 29.46 15.73 16.42
CA PHE A 525 28.03 15.58 16.36
C PHE A 525 27.49 15.18 17.73
N SER A 526 26.40 15.81 18.16
CA SER A 526 25.76 15.52 19.44
C SER A 526 24.26 15.38 19.22
N SER A 527 23.67 14.28 19.67
CA SER A 527 22.24 14.03 19.49
C SER A 527 21.63 13.27 20.65
N PHE A 528 20.36 13.52 20.90
CA PHE A 528 19.53 12.65 21.71
C PHE A 528 18.96 11.51 20.85
N ILE A 529 19.18 10.29 21.30
CA ILE A 529 18.53 9.07 20.77
C ILE A 529 17.35 8.78 21.69
N LEU A 530 16.16 8.74 21.11
CA LEU A 530 14.90 8.45 21.79
C LEU A 530 14.45 7.04 21.42
N LEU A 531 14.14 6.20 22.40
CA LEU A 531 13.53 4.91 22.21
C LEU A 531 12.12 4.91 22.79
N ILE A 532 11.15 4.46 22.00
CA ILE A 532 9.77 4.22 22.41
C ILE A 532 9.47 2.73 22.21
N PRO A 533 9.24 1.95 23.27
CA PRO A 533 8.93 0.53 23.15
C PRO A 533 7.47 0.34 22.69
N PRO A 534 7.08 -0.85 22.21
CA PRO A 534 5.69 -1.19 21.96
C PRO A 534 4.84 -0.99 23.21
N SER A 535 3.54 -0.83 23.03
CA SER A 535 2.60 -0.68 24.13
C SER A 535 2.69 -1.90 25.06
N GLY A 536 2.85 -1.64 26.36
CA GLY A 536 3.08 -2.68 27.37
C GLY A 536 4.55 -3.15 27.49
N GLY A 537 5.44 -2.71 26.61
CA GLY A 537 6.88 -2.89 26.73
C GLY A 537 7.49 -1.93 27.75
N THR A 538 8.52 -2.38 28.46
CA THR A 538 9.31 -1.59 29.41
C THR A 538 10.78 -1.70 29.05
N ILE A 539 11.49 -0.57 29.05
CA ILE A 539 12.94 -0.55 28.81
C ILE A 539 13.63 -0.88 30.13
N SER A 540 14.33 -2.01 30.19
CA SER A 540 14.93 -2.55 31.42
C SER A 540 16.43 -2.24 31.54
N SER A 541 17.13 -2.05 30.42
CA SER A 541 18.51 -1.58 30.42
C SER A 541 18.83 -0.73 29.20
N VAL A 542 19.76 0.21 29.41
CA VAL A 542 20.39 0.97 28.34
C VAL A 542 21.90 0.96 28.57
N ASP A 543 22.68 0.71 27.53
CA ASP A 543 24.13 0.86 27.54
C ASP A 543 24.62 1.58 26.28
N ILE A 544 25.76 2.25 26.41
CA ILE A 544 26.47 2.89 25.29
C ILE A 544 27.83 2.21 25.20
N ASP A 545 28.09 1.58 24.05
CA ASP A 545 29.31 0.80 23.79
C ASP A 545 29.63 -0.24 24.89
N GLY A 546 28.59 -0.92 25.39
CA GLY A 546 28.70 -1.94 26.45
C GLY A 546 28.83 -1.37 27.86
N THR A 547 28.77 -0.04 28.02
CA THR A 547 28.80 0.63 29.34
C THR A 547 27.39 1.02 29.76
N PRO A 548 26.83 0.42 30.82
CA PRO A 548 25.50 0.77 31.30
C PRO A 548 25.38 2.26 31.63
N VAL A 549 24.26 2.86 31.24
CA VAL A 549 23.95 4.26 31.55
C VAL A 549 22.68 4.36 32.40
N ASP A 550 22.69 5.30 33.34
CA ASP A 550 21.47 5.65 34.06
C ASP A 550 20.49 6.31 33.08
N PHE A 551 19.22 5.90 33.14
CA PHE A 551 18.17 6.46 32.30
C PHE A 551 16.90 6.70 33.11
N THR A 552 16.02 7.54 32.56
CA THR A 552 14.69 7.78 33.11
C THR A 552 13.70 7.61 31.98
N ALA A 553 12.75 6.69 32.15
CA ALA A 553 11.60 6.59 31.26
C ALA A 553 10.63 7.74 31.57
N GLN A 554 10.35 8.57 30.58
CA GLN A 554 9.38 9.66 30.65
C GLN A 554 8.09 9.22 29.95
N PRO A 555 6.91 9.57 30.48
CA PRO A 555 5.67 9.35 29.76
C PRO A 555 5.56 10.31 28.57
N TYR A 556 4.96 9.84 27.48
CA TYR A 556 4.51 10.66 26.36
C TYR A 556 3.21 10.10 25.79
N GLU A 557 2.09 10.77 26.06
CA GLU A 557 0.74 10.40 25.61
C GLU A 557 0.40 8.91 25.80
N GLY A 558 0.77 8.36 26.95
CA GLY A 558 0.50 6.96 27.31
C GLY A 558 1.56 5.95 26.87
N ARG A 559 2.60 6.37 26.13
CA ARG A 559 3.80 5.58 25.84
C ARG A 559 4.95 5.98 26.76
N GLN A 560 5.95 5.11 26.87
CA GLN A 560 7.21 5.41 27.58
C GLN A 560 8.28 5.82 26.58
N VAL A 561 9.07 6.83 26.92
CA VAL A 561 10.19 7.30 26.11
C VAL A 561 11.44 7.32 26.96
N VAL A 562 12.51 6.69 26.48
CA VAL A 562 13.85 6.87 27.06
C VAL A 562 14.68 7.68 26.09
N LYS A 563 15.35 8.69 26.62
CA LYS A 563 16.22 9.58 25.85
C LYS A 563 17.63 9.54 26.41
N VAL A 564 18.61 9.22 25.55
CA VAL A 564 20.03 9.25 25.90
C VAL A 564 20.81 10.14 24.95
N ARG A 565 21.83 10.83 25.45
CA ARG A 565 22.66 11.71 24.62
C ARG A 565 23.91 10.96 24.16
N VAL A 566 24.21 11.07 22.88
CA VAL A 566 25.42 10.54 22.24
C VAL A 566 26.19 11.70 21.63
N GLU A 567 27.53 11.69 21.77
CA GLU A 567 28.42 12.67 21.14
C GLU A 567 29.61 11.95 20.50
N ILE A 568 29.80 12.14 19.19
CA ILE A 568 30.84 11.48 18.40
C ILE A 568 31.62 12.51 17.58
N GLY A 569 32.92 12.28 17.44
CA GLY A 569 33.82 13.00 16.54
C GLY A 569 34.02 12.27 15.22
N GLN A 570 34.87 12.84 14.38
CA GLN A 570 35.25 12.28 13.08
C GLN A 570 35.81 10.85 13.20
N HIS A 571 35.24 9.92 12.43
CA HIS A 571 35.52 8.48 12.44
C HIS A 571 35.25 7.76 13.79
N GLU A 572 34.58 8.42 14.73
CA GLU A 572 34.06 7.77 15.92
C GLU A 572 32.70 7.14 15.61
N THR A 573 32.40 6.04 16.30
CA THR A 573 31.11 5.37 16.29
C THR A 573 30.68 5.17 17.73
N ALA A 574 29.41 5.34 18.00
CA ALA A 574 28.79 5.00 19.28
C ALA A 574 27.55 4.14 19.02
N SER A 575 27.41 3.05 19.77
CA SER A 575 26.28 2.14 19.72
C SER A 575 25.49 2.23 21.01
N VAL A 576 24.23 2.65 20.91
CA VAL A 576 23.28 2.62 22.01
C VAL A 576 22.50 1.33 21.94
N HIS A 577 22.54 0.55 23.01
CA HIS A 577 21.83 -0.71 23.12
C HIS A 577 20.74 -0.59 24.18
N PHE A 578 19.53 -1.02 23.81
CA PHE A 578 18.34 -1.03 24.66
C PHE A 578 17.81 -2.45 24.77
N VAL A 579 17.41 -2.83 25.98
CA VAL A 579 16.66 -4.06 26.22
C VAL A 579 15.22 -3.68 26.59
N ILE A 580 14.27 -4.23 25.83
CA ILE A 580 12.84 -4.04 26.04
C ILE A 580 12.24 -5.37 26.47
N ASP A 581 11.54 -5.39 27.60
CA ASP A 581 10.80 -6.55 28.08
C ASP A 581 9.29 -6.26 28.05
N GLY A 582 8.47 -7.20 27.61
CA GLY A 582 7.02 -7.03 27.53
C GLY A 582 6.27 -8.23 26.96
N ASP A 583 4.96 -8.14 26.84
CA ASP A 583 4.12 -9.17 26.20
C ASP A 583 3.68 -8.65 24.82
N PHE A 584 4.61 -8.65 23.87
CA PHE A 584 4.44 -8.12 22.51
C PHE A 584 4.69 -9.18 21.45
N ASP A 585 4.16 -8.98 20.24
CA ASP A 585 4.42 -9.86 19.09
C ASP A 585 5.87 -9.70 18.62
N PRO A 586 6.67 -10.79 18.52
CA PRO A 586 8.03 -10.75 17.98
C PRO A 586 8.14 -10.14 16.57
N ALA A 587 7.05 -10.06 15.80
CA ALA A 587 6.98 -9.43 14.48
C ALA A 587 6.65 -7.92 14.49
N THR A 588 6.94 -7.21 15.58
CA THR A 588 6.84 -5.75 15.71
C THR A 588 7.55 -5.00 14.58
N SER A 589 6.92 -3.95 14.05
CA SER A 589 7.56 -3.02 13.11
C SER A 589 8.52 -2.05 13.82
N VAL A 590 9.54 -1.61 13.10
CA VAL A 590 10.54 -0.66 13.60
C VAL A 590 10.44 0.64 12.79
N VAL A 591 10.23 1.76 13.48
CA VAL A 591 10.19 3.09 12.89
C VAL A 591 11.45 3.84 13.32
N VAL A 592 12.16 4.42 12.35
CA VAL A 592 13.38 5.19 12.61
C VAL A 592 13.29 6.56 11.96
N SER A 593 13.95 7.57 12.55
CA SER A 593 14.05 8.88 11.91
C SER A 593 14.67 8.78 10.51
N PRO A 594 14.06 9.37 9.48
CA PRO A 594 14.71 9.54 8.19
C PRO A 594 15.99 10.35 8.32
N THR A 595 17.10 9.90 7.73
CA THR A 595 18.36 10.65 7.77
C THR A 595 18.84 11.03 6.35
N ALA A 596 19.87 11.87 6.30
CA ALA A 596 20.47 12.35 5.05
C ALA A 596 21.13 11.23 4.22
N ARG A 597 21.52 10.14 4.88
CA ARG A 597 22.14 8.98 4.28
C ARG A 597 21.22 7.77 4.47
N THR A 598 21.44 6.71 3.70
CA THR A 598 20.60 5.51 3.81
C THR A 598 20.81 4.87 5.19
N ASN A 599 19.73 4.73 5.96
CA ASN A 599 19.73 3.96 7.18
C ASN A 599 19.74 2.47 6.82
N PHE A 600 20.62 1.69 7.44
CA PHE A 600 20.57 0.24 7.33
C PHE A 600 19.74 -0.32 8.50
N LEU A 601 18.55 -0.84 8.18
CA LEU A 601 17.71 -1.60 9.10
C LEU A 601 18.01 -3.09 8.92
N SER A 602 18.24 -3.79 10.03
CA SER A 602 18.53 -5.21 10.04
C SER A 602 17.73 -5.93 11.13
N ASP A 603 16.71 -6.67 10.71
CA ASP A 603 15.79 -7.33 11.64
C ASP A 603 15.96 -8.84 11.54
N TRP A 604 16.05 -9.51 12.69
CA TRP A 604 16.06 -10.96 12.75
C TRP A 604 15.33 -11.44 14.00
N VAL A 605 14.42 -12.38 13.79
CA VAL A 605 13.69 -13.05 14.87
C VAL A 605 14.42 -14.35 15.21
N SER A 606 14.92 -14.46 16.44
CA SER A 606 15.40 -15.73 16.97
C SER A 606 14.20 -16.51 17.52
N THR A 607 13.75 -17.52 16.78
CA THR A 607 12.58 -18.36 17.13
C THR A 607 12.92 -19.52 18.06
N THR A 608 14.12 -19.56 18.62
CA THR A 608 14.46 -20.60 19.60
C THR A 608 13.88 -20.20 20.94
N ALA A 609 12.86 -20.91 21.44
CA ALA A 609 12.30 -20.68 22.77
C ALA A 609 13.42 -20.72 23.83
N MET A 610 13.84 -19.55 24.30
CA MET A 610 14.86 -19.43 25.32
C MET A 610 14.18 -19.35 26.70
N ASN A 611 14.79 -19.97 27.70
CA ASN A 611 14.42 -19.77 29.10
C ASN A 611 14.93 -18.40 29.54
N CYS A 612 14.29 -17.32 29.08
CA CYS A 612 14.60 -15.94 29.46
C CYS A 612 14.58 -15.76 30.98
N ALA A 613 15.44 -14.92 31.57
CA ALA A 613 15.49 -14.76 33.02
C ALA A 613 14.12 -14.37 33.60
N ALA A 614 13.85 -14.78 34.85
CA ALA A 614 12.57 -14.58 35.53
C ALA A 614 12.42 -13.16 36.09
#